data_AF-A0A7V9C747-F1
#
_entry.id   AF-A0A7V9C747-F1
#
_cell.length_a   1.000
_cell.length_b   1.000
_cell.length_c   1.000
_cell.angle_alpha   90.00
_cell.angle_beta   90.00
_cell.angle_gamma   90.00
#
_symmetry.space_group_name_H-M   'P 1'
#
loop_
_entity.id
_entity.type
_entity.pdbx_description
1 polymer ?
#
loop_
_entity_poly.entity_id
_entity_poly.type
_entity_poly.pdbx_seq_one_letter_code
_entity_poly.pdbx_strand_id
1 'polypeptide(L)'
;MHSEVTEAGPFERLLTLHIDDADLEVAKNATARRLSQKLKIKGFRPGKAPRSIVERMVGSDSLRAEAVDEALPALVGRAVEESELEPVTMPAVQDIRNRTDGGIDVDVKITLWPELAEIPDTARTVEVELPEVEDDELDAQIDRVRSQYA
;
A
#
# COMPACT_ATOMS: atom_id res chain seq x y z
N MET A 1 8.17 8.50 15.81
CA MET A 1 6.94 7.75 15.49
C MET A 1 6.52 6.79 16.62
N HIS A 2 5.28 6.92 17.12
CA HIS A 2 4.64 5.92 17.98
C HIS A 2 3.31 5.50 17.34
N SER A 3 3.00 4.21 17.33
CA SER A 3 1.74 3.67 16.82
C SER A 3 0.91 3.10 17.97
N GLU A 4 -0.37 3.45 18.00
CA GLU A 4 -1.36 2.84 18.89
C GLU A 4 -2.38 2.06 18.07
N VAL A 5 -2.57 0.78 18.39
CA VAL A 5 -3.54 -0.09 17.72
C VAL A 5 -4.77 -0.21 18.61
N THR A 6 -5.90 0.28 18.13
CA THR A 6 -7.21 0.13 18.79
C THR A 6 -8.10 -0.83 18.00
N GLU A 7 -8.81 -1.71 18.70
CA GLU A 7 -9.79 -2.59 18.07
C GLU A 7 -11.08 -1.82 17.74
N ALA A 8 -11.42 -1.72 16.46
CA ALA A 8 -12.63 -1.05 15.99
C ALA A 8 -13.76 -2.05 15.64
N GLY A 9 -13.41 -3.29 15.29
CA GLY A 9 -14.38 -4.33 14.93
C GLY A 9 -13.74 -5.73 14.83
N PRO A 10 -14.53 -6.75 14.41
CA PRO A 10 -14.04 -8.13 14.34
C PRO A 10 -12.86 -8.29 13.37
N PHE A 11 -12.89 -7.56 12.24
CA PHE A 11 -11.81 -7.56 11.24
C PHE A 11 -11.26 -6.16 10.98
N GLU A 12 -11.66 -5.18 11.79
CA GLU A 12 -11.23 -3.79 11.63
C GLU A 12 -10.32 -3.39 12.80
N ARG A 13 -9.16 -2.82 12.47
CA ARG A 13 -8.24 -2.19 13.42
C ARG A 13 -8.09 -0.72 13.06
N LEU A 14 -8.09 0.13 14.08
CA LEU A 14 -7.76 1.53 13.96
C LEU A 14 -6.32 1.72 14.43
N LEU A 15 -5.44 2.08 13.51
CA LEU A 15 -4.06 2.39 13.79
C LEU A 15 -3.93 3.91 13.88
N THR A 16 -3.64 4.41 15.07
CA THR A 16 -3.34 5.82 15.31
C THR A 16 -1.83 6.00 15.26
N LEU A 17 -1.33 6.72 14.25
CA LEU A 17 0.09 7.03 14.11
C LEU A 17 0.37 8.43 14.64
N HIS A 18 1.30 8.55 15.58
CA HIS A 18 1.89 9.81 16.01
C HIS A 18 3.19 10.04 15.26
N ILE A 19 3.18 11.02 14.35
CA ILE A 19 4.34 11.40 13.54
C ILE A 19 4.93 12.71 14.08
N ASP A 20 6.18 12.66 14.49
CA ASP A 20 6.91 13.81 15.01
C ASP A 20 7.36 14.73 13.87
N ASP A 21 7.54 16.03 14.14
CA ASP A 21 7.95 17.00 13.11
C ASP A 21 9.32 16.65 12.49
N ALA A 22 10.20 16.02 13.27
CA ALA A 22 11.52 15.55 12.81
C ALA A 22 11.42 14.50 11.70
N ASP A 23 10.45 13.59 11.77
CA ASP A 23 10.21 12.58 10.74
C ASP A 23 9.65 13.22 9.46
N LEU A 24 8.90 14.31 9.61
CA LEU A 24 8.37 15.12 8.50
C LEU A 24 9.44 16.02 7.86
N GLU A 25 10.51 16.39 8.55
CA GLU A 25 11.55 17.27 7.99
C GLU A 25 12.23 16.66 6.74
N VAL A 26 12.44 15.34 6.72
CA VAL A 26 12.98 14.63 5.56
C VAL A 26 12.00 14.74 4.38
N ALA A 27 10.71 14.52 4.63
CA ALA A 27 9.66 14.65 3.63
C ALA A 27 9.53 16.08 3.10
N LYS A 28 9.47 17.09 3.97
CA LYS A 28 9.41 18.52 3.60
C LYS A 28 10.58 18.91 2.70
N ASN A 29 11.80 18.43 2.98
CA ASN A 29 12.96 18.69 2.14
C ASN A 29 12.86 18.02 0.76
N ALA A 30 12.33 16.80 0.68
CA ALA A 30 12.10 16.10 -0.58
C ALA A 30 11.03 16.83 -1.42
N THR A 31 9.90 17.18 -0.81
CA THR A 31 8.81 17.91 -1.44
C THR A 31 9.26 19.30 -1.90
N ALA A 32 10.05 20.03 -1.10
CA ALA A 32 10.61 21.33 -1.50
C ALA A 32 11.50 21.20 -2.76
N ARG A 33 12.31 20.15 -2.87
CA ARG A 33 13.12 19.88 -4.08
C ARG A 33 12.21 19.60 -5.28
N ARG A 34 11.18 18.76 -5.13
CA ARG A 34 10.21 18.44 -6.19
C ARG A 34 9.44 19.68 -6.65
N LEU A 35 8.96 20.50 -5.73
CA LEU A 35 8.28 21.77 -6.03
C LEU A 35 9.22 22.77 -6.70
N SER A 36 10.50 22.84 -6.31
CA SER A 36 11.49 23.71 -6.96
C SER A 36 11.86 23.28 -8.39
N GLN A 37 11.51 22.06 -8.81
CA GLN A 37 11.60 21.62 -10.21
C GLN A 37 10.37 22.05 -11.00
N LYS A 38 9.17 21.92 -10.41
CA LYS A 38 7.90 22.30 -11.04
C LYS A 38 7.76 23.82 -11.17
N LEU A 39 8.16 24.57 -10.14
CA LEU A 39 8.05 26.02 -10.07
C LEU A 39 9.38 26.67 -10.52
N LYS A 40 9.31 27.52 -11.55
CA LYS A 40 10.46 28.30 -12.02
C LYS A 40 10.75 29.45 -11.04
N ILE A 41 11.61 29.20 -10.06
CA ILE A 41 12.03 30.21 -9.08
C ILE A 41 13.09 31.12 -9.72
N LYS A 42 12.81 32.42 -9.78
CA LYS A 42 13.73 33.43 -10.34
C LYS A 42 15.05 33.42 -9.56
N GLY A 43 16.18 33.39 -10.27
CA GLY A 43 17.53 33.44 -9.69
C GLY A 43 18.14 32.07 -9.32
N PHE A 44 17.37 30.98 -9.38
CA PHE A 44 17.89 29.63 -9.09
C PHE A 44 17.75 28.70 -10.30
N ARG A 45 18.74 27.82 -10.48
CA ARG A 45 18.63 26.71 -11.43
C ARG A 45 17.47 25.80 -10.99
N PRO A 46 16.61 25.33 -11.91
CA PRO A 46 15.50 24.43 -11.57
C PRO A 46 15.96 23.27 -10.68
N GLY A 47 15.25 23.03 -9.57
CA GLY A 47 15.59 21.99 -8.60
C GLY A 47 16.66 22.32 -7.56
N LYS A 48 17.27 23.51 -7.60
CA LYS A 48 18.39 23.91 -6.71
C LYS A 48 18.07 25.12 -5.81
N ALA A 49 16.80 25.49 -5.69
CA ALA A 49 16.40 26.56 -4.78
C ALA A 49 16.45 26.06 -3.32
N PRO A 50 16.97 26.88 -2.37
CA PRO A 50 16.89 26.58 -0.94
C PRO A 50 15.44 26.49 -0.47
N ARG A 51 15.19 25.61 0.52
CA ARG A 51 13.84 25.39 1.08
C ARG A 51 13.16 26.68 1.56
N SER A 52 13.89 27.56 2.25
CA SER A 52 13.37 28.84 2.75
C SER A 52 12.89 29.82 1.66
N ILE A 53 13.34 29.65 0.42
CA ILE A 53 12.85 30.42 -0.74
C ILE A 53 11.59 29.77 -1.30
N VAL A 54 11.56 28.43 -1.38
CA VAL A 54 10.38 27.65 -1.83
C VAL A 54 9.21 27.87 -0.87
N GLU A 55 9.45 27.81 0.43
CA GLU A 55 8.45 28.06 1.49
C GLU A 55 7.84 29.45 1.39
N ARG A 56 8.64 30.48 1.13
CA ARG A 56 8.14 31.85 0.95
C ARG A 56 7.28 32.03 -0.30
N MET A 57 7.48 31.20 -1.32
CA MET A 57 6.77 31.31 -2.58
C MET A 57 5.47 30.51 -2.59
N VAL A 58 5.47 29.31 -2.01
CA VAL A 58 4.33 28.38 -1.99
C VAL A 58 3.47 28.57 -0.74
N GLY A 59 4.04 29.14 0.33
CA GLY A 59 3.45 29.19 1.66
C GLY A 59 3.88 27.98 2.49
N SER A 60 4.14 28.21 3.78
CA SER A 60 4.51 27.17 4.74
C SER A 60 3.46 26.06 4.82
N ASP A 61 2.19 26.45 4.78
CA ASP A 61 1.07 25.54 5.04
C ASP A 61 0.82 24.63 3.84
N SER A 62 0.93 25.16 2.62
CA SER A 62 0.79 24.36 1.39
C SER A 62 1.95 23.40 1.19
N LEU A 63 3.19 23.82 1.50
CA LEU A 63 4.33 22.90 1.47
C LEU A 63 4.15 21.77 2.49
N ARG A 64 3.67 22.11 3.70
CA ARG A 64 3.43 21.12 4.75
C ARG A 64 2.37 20.11 4.32
N ALA A 65 1.22 20.56 3.82
CA ALA A 65 0.15 19.66 3.36
C ALA A 65 0.64 18.68 2.28
N GLU A 66 1.33 19.19 1.25
CA GLU A 66 1.87 18.34 0.18
C GLU A 66 2.93 17.36 0.68
N ALA A 67 3.78 17.79 1.64
CA ALA A 67 4.79 16.92 2.23
C ALA A 67 4.17 15.78 3.05
N VAL A 68 3.04 16.07 3.72
CA VAL A 68 2.28 15.09 4.49
C VAL A 68 1.63 14.08 3.55
N ASP A 69 0.94 14.54 2.50
CA ASP A 69 0.31 13.66 1.51
C ASP A 69 1.31 12.73 0.81
N GLU A 70 2.54 13.22 0.55
CA GLU A 70 3.60 12.43 -0.06
C GLU A 70 4.23 11.43 0.92
N ALA A 71 4.36 11.79 2.21
CA ALA A 71 4.98 10.94 3.23
C ALA A 71 4.03 9.90 3.81
N LEU A 72 2.74 10.20 3.88
CA LEU A 72 1.70 9.40 4.53
C LEU A 72 1.70 7.93 4.04
N PRO A 73 1.66 7.62 2.74
CA PRO A 73 1.61 6.23 2.28
C PRO A 73 2.81 5.40 2.75
N ALA A 74 4.01 5.99 2.74
CA ALA A 74 5.24 5.31 3.15
C ALA A 74 5.36 5.16 4.68
N LEU A 75 4.79 6.11 5.45
CA LEU A 75 4.75 6.03 6.91
C LEU A 75 3.72 4.99 7.38
N VAL A 76 2.54 4.99 6.77
CA VAL A 76 1.50 3.99 7.04
C VAL A 76 1.99 2.60 6.70
N GLY A 77 2.62 2.40 5.53
CA GLY A 77 3.18 1.10 5.15
C GLY A 77 4.19 0.58 6.17
N ARG A 78 5.11 1.43 6.64
CA ARG A 78 6.08 1.07 7.69
C ARG A 78 5.41 0.73 9.01
N ALA A 79 4.43 1.51 9.44
CA ALA A 79 3.74 1.24 10.70
C ALA A 79 2.91 -0.04 10.66
N VAL A 80 2.32 -0.40 9.51
CA VAL A 80 1.64 -1.68 9.31
C VAL A 80 2.63 -2.84 9.40
N GLU A 81 3.79 -2.72 8.76
CA GLU A 81 4.86 -3.73 8.80
C GLU A 81 5.43 -3.89 10.22
N GLU A 82 5.69 -2.79 10.94
CA GLU A 82 6.13 -2.79 12.34
C GLU A 82 5.09 -3.39 13.29
N SER A 83 3.80 -3.32 12.94
CA SER A 83 2.70 -3.89 13.72
C SER A 83 2.40 -5.35 13.34
N GLU A 84 3.16 -5.94 12.41
CA GLU A 84 2.98 -7.30 11.88
C GLU A 84 1.54 -7.58 11.39
N LEU A 85 0.84 -6.54 10.92
CA LEU A 85 -0.53 -6.64 10.43
C LEU A 85 -0.54 -7.00 8.95
N GLU A 86 -1.35 -7.98 8.57
CA GLU A 86 -1.57 -8.37 7.17
C GLU A 86 -2.89 -7.78 6.65
N PRO A 87 -2.88 -6.57 6.05
CA PRO A 87 -4.09 -5.94 5.55
C PRO A 87 -4.62 -6.64 4.30
N VAL A 88 -5.94 -6.86 4.25
CA VAL A 88 -6.64 -7.40 3.05
C VAL A 88 -6.76 -6.34 1.96
N THR A 89 -6.92 -5.09 2.38
CA THR A 89 -7.16 -3.94 1.50
C THR A 89 -6.15 -2.84 1.79
N MET A 90 -5.96 -1.93 0.84
CA MET A 90 -5.18 -0.72 1.11
C MET A 90 -5.75 -0.01 2.36
N PRO A 91 -4.90 0.34 3.34
CA PRO A 91 -5.35 1.05 4.53
C PRO A 91 -6.01 2.38 4.16
N ALA A 92 -7.13 2.69 4.79
CA ALA A 92 -7.88 3.91 4.54
C ALA A 92 -7.59 4.95 5.63
N VAL A 93 -7.09 6.11 5.24
CA VAL A 93 -6.91 7.25 6.16
C VAL A 93 -8.28 7.85 6.45
N GLN A 94 -8.68 7.85 7.72
CA GLN A 94 -9.97 8.40 8.18
C GLN A 94 -9.85 9.86 8.58
N ASP A 95 -8.80 10.19 9.34
CA ASP A 95 -8.62 11.53 9.89
C ASP A 95 -7.12 11.86 9.99
N ILE A 96 -6.81 13.15 9.80
CA ILE A 96 -5.45 13.71 9.92
C ILE A 96 -5.55 14.94 10.80
N ARG A 97 -4.97 14.86 12.00
CA ARG A 97 -4.99 15.95 12.98
C ARG A 97 -3.61 16.59 13.06
N ASN A 98 -3.55 17.90 12.83
CA ASN A 98 -2.32 18.66 13.03
C ASN A 98 -2.15 18.99 14.52
N ARG A 99 -0.97 18.69 15.07
CA ARG A 99 -0.62 19.08 16.43
C ARG A 99 0.04 20.45 16.47
N THR A 100 -0.12 21.15 17.58
CA THR A 100 0.42 22.51 17.80
C THR A 100 1.95 22.53 17.85
N ASP A 101 2.59 21.40 18.13
CA ASP A 101 4.05 21.22 18.15
C ASP A 101 4.66 20.95 16.76
N GLY A 102 3.83 20.89 15.71
CA GLY A 102 4.26 20.55 14.36
C GLY A 102 4.22 19.05 14.06
N GLY A 103 3.84 18.19 15.01
CA GLY A 103 3.52 16.79 14.74
C GLY A 103 2.17 16.59 14.03
N ILE A 104 1.88 15.36 13.63
CA ILE A 104 0.61 14.97 13.01
C ILE A 104 0.18 13.63 13.59
N ASP A 105 -1.11 13.56 13.94
CA ASP A 105 -1.75 12.31 14.33
C ASP A 105 -2.63 11.84 13.16
N VAL A 106 -2.48 10.57 12.78
CA VAL A 106 -3.15 9.99 11.61
C VAL A 106 -3.92 8.77 12.05
N ASP A 107 -5.23 8.79 11.85
CA ASP A 107 -6.10 7.65 12.13
C ASP A 107 -6.28 6.84 10.85
N VAL A 108 -5.76 5.61 10.85
CA VAL A 108 -5.79 4.71 9.70
C VAL A 108 -6.65 3.49 10.02
N LYS A 109 -7.69 3.26 9.22
CA LYS A 109 -8.50 2.05 9.30
C LYS A 109 -7.89 0.94 8.47
N ILE A 110 -7.61 -0.18 9.12
CA ILE A 110 -7.04 -1.40 8.54
C ILE A 110 -8.06 -2.51 8.62
N THR A 111 -8.28 -3.20 7.50
CA THR A 111 -9.11 -4.40 7.43
C THR A 111 -8.20 -5.63 7.39
N LEU A 112 -8.33 -6.53 8.36
CA LEU A 112 -7.54 -7.75 8.49
C LEU A 112 -8.27 -8.97 7.91
N TRP A 113 -7.49 -10.01 7.59
CA TRP A 113 -8.06 -11.28 7.20
C TRP A 113 -8.86 -11.87 8.37
N PRO A 114 -10.00 -12.53 8.10
CA PRO A 114 -10.66 -13.32 9.11
C PRO A 114 -9.74 -14.46 9.56
N GLU A 115 -9.50 -14.55 10.86
CA GLU A 115 -8.87 -15.73 11.45
C GLU A 115 -9.88 -16.88 11.46
N LEU A 116 -9.62 -17.91 10.66
CA LEU A 116 -10.38 -19.16 10.70
C LEU A 116 -9.83 -20.01 11.85
N ALA A 117 -10.51 -20.00 13.00
CA ALA A 117 -10.11 -20.79 14.17
C ALA A 117 -10.19 -22.31 13.94
N GLU A 118 -11.11 -22.75 13.08
CA GLU A 118 -11.27 -24.16 12.73
C GLU A 118 -11.32 -24.29 11.21
N ILE A 119 -10.41 -25.09 10.66
CA ILE A 119 -10.48 -25.52 9.27
C ILE A 119 -11.63 -26.53 9.21
N PRO A 120 -12.73 -26.25 8.48
CA PRO A 120 -13.79 -27.24 8.34
C PRO A 120 -13.24 -28.51 7.70
N ASP A 121 -13.68 -29.67 8.18
CA ASP A 121 -13.20 -30.97 7.70
C ASP A 121 -13.31 -31.06 6.17
N THR A 122 -12.16 -31.06 5.51
CA THR A 122 -12.00 -31.10 4.05
C THR A 122 -11.89 -32.53 3.52
N ALA A 123 -12.24 -33.54 4.33
CA ALA A 123 -12.40 -34.92 3.87
C ALA A 123 -13.58 -35.04 2.88
N ARG A 124 -13.36 -34.55 1.66
CA ARG A 124 -14.23 -34.74 0.51
C ARG A 124 -13.51 -35.65 -0.46
N THR A 125 -14.02 -36.85 -0.62
CA THR A 125 -13.57 -37.77 -1.67
C THR A 125 -14.11 -37.27 -3.00
N VAL A 126 -13.21 -36.92 -3.92
CA VAL A 126 -13.55 -36.62 -5.31
C VAL A 126 -13.37 -37.90 -6.10
N GLU A 127 -14.47 -38.44 -6.62
CA GLU A 127 -14.41 -39.54 -7.57
C GLU A 127 -13.96 -38.96 -8.92
N VAL A 128 -12.77 -39.37 -9.36
CA VAL A 128 -12.26 -39.06 -10.69
C VAL A 128 -12.56 -40.26 -11.56
N GLU A 129 -13.51 -40.12 -12.47
CA GLU A 129 -13.73 -41.10 -13.53
C GLU A 129 -12.55 -41.03 -14.50
N LEU A 130 -11.73 -42.08 -14.52
CA LEU A 130 -10.73 -42.28 -15.56
C LEU A 130 -11.46 -42.87 -16.77
N PRO A 131 -11.56 -42.15 -17.91
CA PRO A 131 -12.08 -42.76 -19.12
C PRO A 131 -11.16 -43.91 -19.52
N GLU A 132 -11.73 -45.09 -19.70
CA GLU A 132 -11.02 -46.21 -20.31
C GLU A 132 -10.83 -45.90 -21.80
N VAL A 133 -9.61 -46.09 -22.31
CA VAL A 133 -9.31 -45.86 -23.72
C VAL A 133 -9.64 -47.14 -24.47
N GLU A 134 -10.61 -47.06 -25.37
CA GLU A 134 -10.99 -48.19 -26.22
C GLU A 134 -10.00 -48.36 -27.39
N ASP A 135 -9.74 -49.60 -27.80
CA ASP A 135 -8.83 -49.91 -28.91
C ASP A 135 -9.27 -49.23 -30.23
N ASP A 136 -10.59 -49.06 -30.44
CA ASP A 136 -11.16 -48.36 -31.60
C ASP A 136 -10.78 -46.86 -31.62
N GLU A 137 -10.74 -46.21 -30.45
CA GLU A 137 -10.31 -44.81 -30.34
C GLU A 137 -8.81 -44.65 -30.59
N LEU A 138 -8.03 -45.65 -30.17
CA LEU A 138 -6.59 -45.73 -30.42
C LEU A 138 -6.30 -45.89 -31.91
N ASP A 139 -6.98 -46.81 -32.58
CA ASP A 139 -6.82 -47.05 -34.02
C ASP A 139 -7.25 -45.83 -34.85
N ALA A 140 -8.36 -45.20 -34.49
CA ALA A 140 -8.80 -43.95 -35.13
C ALA A 140 -7.76 -42.83 -34.99
N GLN A 141 -7.06 -42.76 -33.86
CA GLN A 141 -6.01 -41.78 -33.63
C GLN A 141 -4.73 -42.11 -34.41
N ILE A 142 -4.37 -43.39 -34.52
CA ILE A 142 -3.24 -43.86 -35.33
C ILE A 142 -3.47 -43.52 -36.80
N ASP A 143 -4.66 -43.78 -37.33
CA ASP A 143 -5.00 -43.50 -38.73
C ASP A 143 -5.04 -42.00 -39.03
N ARG A 144 -5.52 -41.19 -38.08
CA ARG A 144 -5.44 -39.72 -38.18
C ARG A 144 -3.99 -39.26 -38.35
N VAL A 145 -3.08 -39.74 -37.50
CA VAL A 145 -1.65 -39.38 -37.59
C VAL A 145 -1.04 -39.87 -38.90
N ARG A 146 -1.35 -41.08 -39.35
CA ARG A 146 -0.88 -41.62 -40.65
C ARG A 146 -1.33 -40.75 -41.82
N SER A 147 -2.58 -40.31 -41.82
CA SER A 147 -3.14 -39.47 -42.89
C SER A 147 -2.53 -38.07 -42.96
N GLN A 148 -1.91 -37.58 -41.88
CA GLN A 148 -1.26 -36.27 -41.83
C GLN A 148 0.12 -36.25 -42.50
N TYR A 149 0.78 -37.41 -42.62
CA TYR A 149 2.12 -37.56 -43.19
C TYR A 149 2.13 -38.32 -44.54
N ALA A 150 0.95 -38.73 -45.03
CA ALA A 150 0.75 -39.29 -46.37
C ALA A 150 0.43 -38.18 -47.38
#